data_AF-A0A178EJ45-F1
#
_entry.id   AF-A0A178EJ45-F1
#
_cell.length_a   1.000
_cell.length_b   1.000
_cell.length_c   1.000
_cell.angle_alpha   90.00
_cell.angle_beta   90.00
_cell.angle_gamma   90.00
#
_symmetry.space_group_name_H-M   'P 1'
#
loop_
_entity.id
_entity.type
_entity.pdbx_description
1 polymer ?
#
loop_
_entity_poly.entity_id
_entity_poly.type
_entity_poly.pdbx_seq_one_letter_code
_entity_poly.pdbx_strand_id
1 'polypeptide(L)'
;MLSKLSVLALLSTTASVVSAGACELPPWTWQISGFSSVCTAATCRYSFNVSMPAGPTGQPSADASGCFGTSVQGGFKPCSVVGIDVPGDVQTQEYNHGIDIGASISVQYTFEQ
;
A
#
# COMPACT_ATOMS: atom_id res chain seq x y z
N MET A 1 55.54 -55.63 14.26
CA MET A 1 55.64 -54.20 13.90
C MET A 1 54.25 -53.71 13.55
N LEU A 2 53.65 -52.89 14.42
CA LEU A 2 52.30 -52.31 14.27
C LEU A 2 52.43 -50.82 13.95
N SER A 3 51.84 -50.35 12.85
CA SER A 3 51.34 -48.97 12.63
C SER A 3 51.01 -48.78 11.15
N LYS A 4 49.99 -48.05 10.72
CA LYS A 4 48.87 -47.34 11.34
C LYS A 4 47.91 -47.03 10.17
N LEU A 5 46.62 -47.29 10.36
CA LEU A 5 45.55 -46.93 9.42
C LEU A 5 45.41 -45.40 9.34
N SER A 6 45.51 -44.82 8.15
CA SER A 6 45.16 -43.42 7.91
C SER A 6 43.75 -43.34 7.33
N VAL A 7 42.80 -43.01 8.19
CA VAL A 7 41.41 -42.66 7.84
C VAL A 7 41.39 -41.20 7.39
N LEU A 8 41.06 -40.94 6.13
CA LEU A 8 40.71 -39.59 5.68
C LEU A 8 39.31 -39.24 6.19
N ALA A 9 39.23 -38.32 7.15
CA ALA A 9 37.98 -37.68 7.53
C ALA A 9 37.70 -36.51 6.57
N LEU A 10 36.68 -36.64 5.72
CA LEU A 10 36.12 -35.50 4.99
C LEU A 10 35.26 -34.68 5.96
N LEU A 11 35.70 -33.46 6.29
CA LEU A 11 34.84 -32.47 6.92
C LEU A 11 33.92 -31.86 5.86
N SER A 12 32.66 -32.29 5.85
CA SER A 12 31.58 -31.61 5.15
C SER A 12 31.23 -30.33 5.89
N THR A 13 31.72 -29.19 5.41
CA THR A 13 31.26 -27.86 5.83
C THR A 13 29.84 -27.65 5.32
N THR A 14 28.85 -27.82 6.19
CA THR A 14 27.49 -27.32 5.96
C THR A 14 27.54 -25.80 6.03
N ALA A 15 27.62 -25.15 4.86
CA ALA A 15 27.33 -23.73 4.76
C ALA A 15 25.83 -23.56 5.02
N SER A 16 25.48 -23.09 6.22
CA SER A 16 24.13 -22.63 6.51
C SER A 16 23.86 -21.40 5.64
N VAL A 17 23.14 -21.60 4.53
CA VAL A 17 22.46 -20.50 3.85
C VAL A 17 21.42 -19.97 4.83
N VAL A 18 21.78 -18.91 5.56
CA VAL A 18 20.79 -18.05 6.20
C VAL A 18 20.00 -17.49 5.04
N SER A 19 18.80 -18.02 4.80
CA SER A 19 17.81 -17.35 3.98
C SER A 19 17.71 -15.96 4.57
N ALA A 20 18.18 -14.95 3.84
CA ALA A 20 17.91 -13.57 4.18
C ALA A 20 16.39 -13.48 4.20
N GLY A 21 15.81 -13.53 5.40
CA GLY A 21 14.38 -13.40 5.59
C GLY A 21 13.99 -12.19 4.76
N ALA A 22 13.06 -12.39 3.82
CA ALA A 22 12.53 -11.31 3.01
C ALA A 22 12.22 -10.18 3.99
N CYS A 23 12.93 -9.06 3.86
CA CYS A 23 12.67 -7.89 4.68
C CYS A 23 11.28 -7.43 4.25
N GLU A 24 10.27 -7.92 4.95
CA GLU A 24 8.88 -7.62 4.66
C GLU A 24 8.73 -6.15 5.00
N LEU A 25 8.74 -5.32 3.95
CA LEU A 25 8.50 -3.89 4.11
C LEU A 25 7.15 -3.76 4.82
N PRO A 26 7.05 -2.93 5.88
CA PRO A 26 5.77 -2.72 6.55
C PRO A 26 4.69 -2.39 5.51
N PRO A 27 3.45 -2.88 5.69
CA PRO A 27 2.39 -2.60 4.75
C PRO A 27 2.11 -1.09 4.70
N TRP A 28 1.81 -0.59 3.51
CA TRP A 28 1.32 0.78 3.37
C TRP A 28 0.03 0.95 4.17
N THR A 29 0.06 1.86 5.14
CA THR A 29 -1.11 2.17 5.96
C THR A 29 -1.73 3.46 5.44
N TRP A 30 -3.04 3.43 5.26
CA TRP A 30 -3.82 4.59 4.86
C TRP A 30 -4.88 4.84 5.92
N GLN A 31 -5.10 6.10 6.24
CA GLN A 31 -6.16 6.51 7.13
C GLN A 31 -7.20 7.29 6.34
N ILE A 32 -8.43 6.80 6.37
CA ILE A 32 -9.59 7.49 5.81
C ILE A 32 -10.29 8.23 6.94
N SER A 33 -10.59 9.51 6.73
CA SER A 33 -11.30 10.34 7.70
C SER A 33 -12.36 11.21 7.03
N GLY A 34 -13.27 11.77 7.83
CA GLY A 34 -14.31 12.68 7.34
C GLY A 34 -15.25 12.06 6.30
N PHE A 35 -15.42 10.73 6.34
CA PHE A 35 -16.22 10.01 5.35
C PHE A 35 -17.69 10.43 5.42
N SER A 36 -18.25 10.78 4.27
CA SER A 36 -19.66 11.10 4.08
C SER A 36 -20.13 10.55 2.73
N SER A 37 -21.37 10.09 2.69
CA SER A 37 -22.02 9.63 1.46
C SER A 37 -23.38 10.30 1.28
N VAL A 38 -23.67 10.69 0.05
CA VAL A 38 -24.98 11.19 -0.37
C VAL A 38 -25.41 10.38 -1.58
N CYS A 39 -26.50 9.64 -1.41
CA CYS A 39 -27.06 8.77 -2.44
C CYS A 39 -28.40 9.31 -2.95
N THR A 40 -28.58 9.22 -4.26
CA THR A 40 -29.85 9.42 -4.96
C THR A 40 -30.27 8.09 -5.59
N ALA A 41 -31.46 8.04 -6.18
CA ALA A 41 -31.92 6.84 -6.90
C ALA A 41 -31.01 6.41 -8.07
N ALA A 42 -30.19 7.33 -8.61
CA ALA A 42 -29.32 7.07 -9.76
C ALA A 42 -27.83 6.91 -9.39
N THR A 43 -27.36 7.57 -8.33
CA THR A 43 -25.94 7.58 -7.99
C THR A 43 -25.69 7.96 -6.53
N CYS A 44 -24.62 7.42 -5.97
CA CYS A 44 -23.97 7.87 -4.75
C CYS A 44 -22.72 8.71 -5.06
N ARG A 45 -22.58 9.79 -4.30
CA ARG A 45 -21.35 10.58 -4.16
C ARG A 45 -20.77 10.35 -2.77
N TYR A 46 -19.47 10.10 -2.73
CA TYR A 46 -18.71 9.90 -1.51
C TYR A 46 -17.70 11.02 -1.37
N SER A 47 -17.52 11.51 -0.15
CA SER A 47 -16.52 12.54 0.19
C SER A 47 -15.75 12.07 1.41
N PHE A 48 -14.43 12.21 1.36
CA PHE A 48 -13.54 11.76 2.42
C PHE A 48 -12.18 12.45 2.30
N ASN A 49 -11.34 12.26 3.30
CA ASN A 49 -9.94 12.65 3.28
C ASN A 49 -9.07 11.39 3.41
N VAL A 50 -7.87 11.46 2.86
CA VAL A 50 -6.87 10.39 2.90
C VAL A 50 -5.62 10.95 3.53
N SER A 51 -5.14 10.33 4.60
CA SER A 51 -3.79 10.58 5.09
C SER A 51 -2.99 9.29 5.11
N MET A 52 -1.69 9.42 4.92
CA MET A 52 -0.75 8.32 5.01
C MET A 52 0.54 8.78 5.68
N PRO A 53 1.07 8.01 6.65
CA PRO A 53 2.38 8.25 7.21
C PRO A 53 3.46 8.00 6.14
N ALA A 54 4.70 8.39 6.45
CA ALA A 54 5.84 8.09 5.60
C ALA A 54 5.92 6.58 5.30
N GLY A 55 6.17 6.26 4.03
CA GLY A 55 6.13 4.90 3.54
C GLY A 55 7.36 4.06 3.91
N PRO A 56 7.32 2.74 3.62
CA PRO A 56 8.42 1.83 3.88
C PRO A 56 9.62 2.10 2.97
N THR A 57 10.77 2.49 3.52
CA THR A 57 11.98 3.01 2.82
C THR A 57 12.03 4.53 2.60
N GLY A 58 11.28 5.30 3.39
CA GLY A 58 11.46 6.76 3.45
C GLY A 58 10.69 7.53 2.37
N GLN A 59 9.68 6.89 1.76
CA GLN A 59 8.74 7.59 0.91
C GLN A 59 8.00 8.67 1.70
N PRO A 60 7.56 9.75 1.04
CA PRO A 60 6.94 10.88 1.71
C PRO A 60 5.64 10.46 2.39
N SER A 61 5.27 11.17 3.46
CA SER A 61 3.89 11.19 3.93
C SER A 61 3.01 11.96 2.95
N ALA A 62 1.69 11.73 3.04
CA ALA A 62 0.71 12.52 2.31
C ALA A 62 -0.51 12.82 3.19
N ASP A 63 -1.06 14.02 3.04
CA ASP A 63 -2.38 14.40 3.53
C ASP A 63 -3.18 15.00 2.38
N ALA A 64 -4.28 14.35 2.03
CA ALA A 64 -5.14 14.75 0.93
C ALA A 64 -6.57 14.98 1.43
N SER A 65 -7.12 16.14 1.11
CA SER A 65 -8.45 16.54 1.54
C SER A 65 -9.37 16.89 0.37
N GLY A 66 -10.67 16.74 0.62
CA GLY A 66 -11.69 16.92 -0.42
C GLY A 66 -11.56 15.88 -1.53
N CYS A 67 -11.22 14.65 -1.18
CA CYS A 67 -11.30 13.51 -2.08
C CYS A 67 -12.76 13.14 -2.29
N PHE A 68 -13.11 12.72 -3.50
CA PHE A 68 -14.47 12.30 -3.79
C PHE A 68 -14.52 11.13 -4.77
N GLY A 69 -15.45 10.24 -4.48
CA GLY A 69 -15.81 9.11 -5.34
C GLY A 69 -17.22 9.29 -5.89
N THR A 70 -17.45 8.78 -7.09
CA THR A 70 -18.80 8.64 -7.64
C THR A 70 -18.99 7.20 -8.06
N SER A 71 -20.17 6.66 -7.78
CA SER A 71 -20.56 5.29 -8.16
C SER A 71 -20.61 5.02 -9.66
N VAL A 72 -20.33 6.04 -10.48
CA VAL A 72 -20.03 5.92 -11.90
C VAL A 72 -18.55 5.55 -12.05
N GLN A 73 -18.29 4.33 -12.54
CA GLN A 73 -16.94 3.89 -12.89
C GLN A 73 -16.38 4.80 -13.99
N GLY A 74 -15.24 5.44 -13.74
CA GLY A 74 -14.70 6.44 -14.68
C GLY A 74 -13.26 6.86 -14.44
N GLY A 75 -12.51 6.12 -13.61
CA GLY A 75 -11.10 6.36 -13.34
C GLY A 75 -10.84 7.12 -12.03
N PHE A 76 -9.55 7.28 -11.73
CA PHE A 76 -9.05 8.02 -10.59
C PHE A 76 -9.24 9.53 -10.79
N LYS A 77 -9.63 10.22 -9.71
CA LYS A 77 -9.81 11.67 -9.68
C LYS A 77 -8.94 12.27 -8.57
N PRO A 78 -8.28 13.40 -8.81
CA PRO A 78 -7.44 14.04 -7.80
C PRO A 78 -8.30 14.53 -6.62
N CYS A 79 -7.72 14.48 -5.43
CA CYS A 79 -8.27 15.19 -4.27
C CYS A 79 -8.13 16.70 -4.46
N SER A 80 -8.97 17.47 -3.77
CA SER A 80 -9.02 18.93 -3.92
C SER A 80 -7.73 19.61 -3.44
N VAL A 81 -7.14 19.09 -2.37
CA VAL A 81 -5.85 19.52 -1.84
C VAL A 81 -5.02 18.28 -1.58
N VAL A 82 -3.76 18.31 -2.02
CA VAL A 82 -2.78 17.25 -1.81
C VAL A 82 -1.54 17.87 -1.18
N GLY A 83 -1.27 17.51 0.07
CA GLY A 83 -0.07 17.84 0.80
C GLY A 83 0.89 16.66 0.75
N ILE A 84 1.88 16.73 -0.15
CA ILE A 84 3.01 15.80 -0.23
C ILE A 84 4.27 16.66 -0.17
N ASP A 85 5.28 16.21 0.57
CA ASP A 85 6.53 16.97 0.75
C ASP A 85 7.40 17.06 -0.53
N VAL A 86 7.04 16.29 -1.55
CA VAL A 86 7.68 16.22 -2.88
C VAL A 86 6.61 16.33 -3.97
N PRO A 87 6.96 16.65 -5.22
CA PRO A 87 6.03 16.60 -6.34
C PRO A 87 5.34 15.24 -6.41
N GLY A 88 4.02 15.24 -6.44
CA GLY A 88 3.22 14.03 -6.38
C GLY A 88 1.72 14.31 -6.44
N ASP A 89 0.93 13.25 -6.35
CA ASP A 89 -0.52 13.33 -6.37
C ASP A 89 -1.15 12.20 -5.54
N VAL A 90 -2.36 12.49 -5.03
CA VAL A 90 -3.26 11.50 -4.41
C VAL A 90 -4.57 11.55 -5.17
N GLN A 91 -4.86 10.47 -5.87
CA GLN A 91 -6.10 10.30 -6.62
C GLN A 91 -6.93 9.19 -6.03
N THR A 92 -8.24 9.29 -6.20
CA THR A 92 -9.18 8.33 -5.65
C THR A 92 -10.21 7.92 -6.67
N GLN A 93 -10.64 6.66 -6.58
CA GLN A 93 -11.75 6.12 -7.34
C GLN A 93 -12.64 5.35 -6.39
N GLU A 94 -13.94 5.37 -6.67
CA GLU A 94 -14.89 4.53 -5.95
C GLU A 94 -15.53 3.53 -6.92
N TYR A 95 -15.76 2.33 -6.39
CA TYR A 95 -16.42 1.24 -7.08
C TYR A 95 -17.63 0.81 -6.25
N ASN A 96 -18.81 1.04 -6.81
CA ASN A 96 -20.05 0.60 -6.21
C ASN A 96 -20.30 -0.85 -6.65
N HIS A 97 -20.34 -1.75 -5.67
CA HIS A 97 -20.55 -3.19 -5.86
C HIS A 97 -22.02 -3.61 -5.62
N GLY A 98 -22.92 -2.64 -5.50
CA GLY A 98 -24.34 -2.86 -5.25
C GLY A 98 -24.70 -2.94 -3.77
N ILE A 99 -25.97 -3.21 -3.49
CA ILE A 99 -26.55 -3.15 -2.14
C ILE A 99 -25.96 -4.17 -1.17
N ASP A 100 -25.54 -5.33 -1.68
CA ASP A 100 -25.10 -6.46 -0.85
C ASP A 100 -23.62 -6.38 -0.44
N ILE A 101 -22.79 -5.72 -1.26
CA ILE A 101 -21.34 -5.62 -1.07
C ILE A 101 -20.93 -4.21 -0.62
N GLY A 102 -21.67 -3.18 -1.03
CA GLY A 102 -21.39 -1.78 -0.70
C GLY A 102 -20.45 -1.13 -1.72
N ALA A 103 -19.53 -0.30 -1.23
CA ALA A 103 -18.61 0.48 -2.06
C ALA A 103 -17.16 0.24 -1.62
N SER A 104 -16.23 0.17 -2.57
CA SER A 104 -14.79 0.18 -2.27
C SER A 104 -14.14 1.46 -2.79
N ILE A 105 -13.25 2.03 -1.99
CA ILE A 105 -12.41 3.16 -2.39
C ILE A 105 -11.03 2.64 -2.78
N SER A 106 -10.57 2.99 -3.96
CA SER A 106 -9.19 2.81 -4.39
C SER A 106 -8.47 4.14 -4.29
N VAL A 107 -7.26 4.13 -3.75
CA VAL A 107 -6.38 5.29 -3.69
C VAL A 107 -5.14 5.01 -4.53
N GLN A 108 -4.79 5.96 -5.39
CA GLN A 108 -3.55 5.97 -6.16
C GLN A 108 -2.67 7.10 -5.64
N TYR A 109 -1.47 6.75 -5.24
CA TYR A 109 -0.45 7.70 -4.80
C TYR A 109 0.76 7.63 -5.71
N THR A 110 1.21 8.79 -6.15
CA THR A 110 2.38 8.95 -7.01
C THR A 110 3.25 10.07 -6.48
N PHE A 111 4.56 9.92 -6.57
CA PHE A 111 5.53 10.92 -6.15
C PHE A 111 6.84 10.77 -6.94
N GLU A 112 7.56 11.87 -7.11
CA GLU A 112 8.89 11.89 -7.73
C GLU A 112 10.00 11.82 -6.66
N GLN A 113 11.08 11.10 -6.94
CA GLN A 113 12.27 10.96 -6.10
C GLN A 113 13.49 11.60 -6.75
#